data_AF-A0A1C5HWG2-F1
#
_entry.id   AF-A0A1C5HWG2-F1
#
_cell.length_a   1.000
_cell.length_b   1.000
_cell.length_c   1.000
_cell.angle_alpha   90.00
_cell.angle_beta   90.00
_cell.angle_gamma   90.00
#
_symmetry.space_group_name_H-M   'P 1'
#
loop_
_entity.id
_entity.type
_entity.pdbx_description
1 polymer ?
#
loop_
_entity_poly.entity_id
_entity_poly.type
_entity_poly.pdbx_seq_one_letter_code
_entity_poly.pdbx_strand_id
1 'polypeptide(L)'
;MGAEQRWSRPARRRRPLRAGLVFAGMGVALCCVGVAGLGAWNVQVVTRASGPVRETADGFLRQVTAGDTDGAYERLCADARTRWSEIGFTSWVRTPPVVSDYEIVDVSVATRRGRPHGTVSVRLTRDSGATEERTLSVVNEDGGWRVCGDPY
;
A
#
# COMPACT_ATOMS: atom_id res chain seq x y z
N MET A 1 -66.32 -9.16 -62.10
CA MET A 1 -66.21 -8.27 -60.93
C MET A 1 -65.38 -9.01 -59.88
N GLY A 2 -64.28 -8.39 -59.43
CA GLY A 2 -63.05 -9.07 -59.00
C GLY A 2 -63.09 -9.73 -57.62
N ALA A 3 -62.41 -10.88 -57.51
CA ALA A 3 -62.20 -11.61 -56.27
C ALA A 3 -61.19 -10.88 -55.37
N GLU A 4 -61.58 -10.72 -54.11
CA GLU A 4 -60.79 -10.11 -53.05
C GLU A 4 -59.57 -11.00 -52.70
N GLN A 5 -58.35 -10.50 -52.92
CA GLN A 5 -57.15 -11.09 -52.33
C GLN A 5 -56.72 -10.25 -51.12
N ARG A 6 -57.18 -10.67 -49.94
CA ARG A 6 -56.81 -10.05 -48.66
C ARG A 6 -55.40 -10.51 -48.28
N TRP A 7 -54.40 -9.72 -48.69
CA TRP A 7 -53.00 -9.96 -48.35
C TRP A 7 -52.79 -9.80 -46.83
N SER A 8 -52.60 -10.90 -46.11
CA SER A 8 -52.21 -10.89 -44.70
C SER A 8 -50.68 -10.93 -44.60
N ARG A 9 -50.07 -9.78 -44.26
CA ARG A 9 -48.64 -9.75 -43.86
C ARG A 9 -48.50 -10.38 -42.48
N PRO A 10 -47.70 -11.45 -42.29
CA PRO A 10 -47.42 -11.94 -40.95
C PRO A 10 -46.61 -10.86 -40.20
N ALA A 11 -47.18 -10.33 -39.13
CA ALA A 11 -46.46 -9.48 -38.20
C ALA A 11 -45.30 -10.31 -37.62
N ARG A 12 -44.07 -10.07 -38.08
CA ARG A 12 -42.87 -10.64 -37.44
C ARG A 12 -42.86 -10.15 -36.01
N ARG A 13 -43.18 -11.05 -35.08
CA ARG A 13 -43.04 -10.87 -33.63
C ARG A 13 -41.55 -10.69 -33.34
N ARG A 14 -41.06 -9.46 -33.49
CA ARG A 14 -39.71 -9.08 -33.07
C ARG A 14 -39.61 -9.47 -31.59
N ARG A 15 -38.52 -10.12 -31.20
CA ARG A 15 -38.25 -10.56 -29.83
C ARG A 15 -37.43 -9.47 -29.10
N PRO A 16 -38.01 -8.32 -28.69
CA PRO A 16 -37.24 -7.23 -28.07
C PRO A 16 -36.66 -7.65 -26.72
N LEU A 17 -37.29 -8.62 -26.06
CA LEU A 17 -36.88 -9.12 -24.74
C LEU A 17 -35.50 -9.77 -24.77
N ARG A 18 -35.14 -10.47 -25.86
CA ARG A 18 -33.82 -11.12 -25.97
C ARG A 18 -32.71 -10.12 -26.17
N ALA A 19 -32.94 -9.08 -26.97
CA ALA A 19 -31.99 -8.00 -27.16
C ALA A 19 -31.78 -7.22 -25.86
N GLY A 20 -32.87 -6.87 -25.17
CA GLY A 20 -32.81 -6.19 -23.87
C GLY A 20 -32.03 -6.98 -22.81
N LEU A 21 -32.23 -8.30 -22.75
CA LEU A 21 -31.50 -9.17 -21.81
C LEU A 21 -29.99 -9.20 -22.09
N VAL A 22 -29.60 -9.21 -23.38
CA VAL A 22 -28.19 -9.20 -23.79
C VAL A 22 -27.52 -7.87 -23.43
N PHE A 23 -28.17 -6.74 -23.65
CA PHE A 23 -27.62 -5.43 -23.27
C PHE A 23 -27.51 -5.27 -21.75
N ALA A 24 -28.52 -5.73 -20.99
CA ALA A 24 -28.46 -5.72 -19.53
C ALA A 24 -27.31 -6.60 -19.01
N GLY A 25 -27.15 -7.81 -19.54
CA GLY A 25 -26.04 -8.70 -19.19
C GLY A 25 -24.67 -8.09 -19.51
N MET A 26 -24.54 -7.45 -20.67
CA MET A 26 -23.29 -6.78 -21.08
C MET A 26 -22.97 -5.58 -20.18
N GLY A 27 -23.97 -4.80 -19.77
CA GLY A 27 -23.79 -3.70 -18.82
C GLY A 27 -23.33 -4.17 -17.44
N VAL A 28 -23.94 -5.23 -16.91
CA VAL A 28 -23.51 -5.84 -15.64
C VAL A 28 -22.10 -6.41 -15.75
N ALA A 29 -21.79 -7.13 -16.83
CA ALA A 29 -20.44 -7.67 -17.06
C ALA A 29 -19.39 -6.55 -17.13
N LEU A 30 -19.64 -5.46 -17.85
CA LEU A 30 -18.75 -4.30 -17.92
C LEU A 30 -18.59 -3.60 -16.56
N CYS A 31 -19.66 -3.48 -15.78
CA CYS A 31 -19.61 -2.94 -14.43
C CYS A 31 -18.74 -3.82 -13.51
N CYS A 32 -18.94 -5.14 -13.54
CA CYS A 32 -18.15 -6.10 -12.77
C CYS A 32 -16.68 -6.10 -13.19
N VAL A 33 -16.37 -6.05 -14.49
CA VAL A 33 -15.00 -5.97 -15.01
C VAL A 33 -14.35 -4.64 -14.63
N GLY A 34 -15.09 -3.53 -14.66
CA GLY A 34 -14.60 -2.22 -14.23
C GLY A 34 -14.25 -2.18 -12.74
N VAL A 35 -15.14 -2.69 -11.87
CA VAL A 35 -14.91 -2.76 -10.42
C VAL A 35 -13.77 -3.73 -10.08
N ALA A 36 -13.75 -4.91 -10.71
CA ALA A 36 -12.67 -5.89 -10.50
C ALA A 36 -11.31 -5.37 -11.01
N GLY A 37 -11.29 -4.67 -12.16
CA GLY A 37 -10.09 -4.06 -12.73
C GLY A 37 -9.54 -2.92 -11.86
N LEU A 38 -10.42 -2.03 -11.37
CA LEU A 38 -10.03 -0.96 -10.43
C LEU A 38 -9.54 -1.54 -9.10
N GLY A 39 -10.19 -2.58 -8.59
CA GLY A 39 -9.76 -3.28 -7.37
C GLY A 39 -8.39 -3.95 -7.54
N ALA A 40 -8.18 -4.70 -8.63
CA ALA A 40 -6.93 -5.39 -8.91
C ALA A 40 -5.76 -4.41 -9.12
N TRP A 41 -5.99 -3.27 -9.78
CA TRP A 41 -4.97 -2.23 -9.95
C TRP A 41 -4.57 -1.61 -8.60
N ASN A 42 -5.56 -1.32 -7.74
CA ASN A 42 -5.31 -0.76 -6.40
C ASN A 42 -4.51 -1.74 -5.53
N VAL A 43 -4.89 -3.01 -5.53
CA VAL A 43 -4.17 -4.07 -4.81
C VAL A 43 -2.75 -4.22 -5.35
N GLN A 44 -2.54 -4.26 -6.67
CA GLN A 44 -1.19 -4.37 -7.25
C GLN A 44 -0.27 -3.21 -6.89
N VAL A 45 -0.77 -1.98 -6.81
CA VAL A 45 0.03 -0.82 -6.39
C VAL A 45 0.41 -0.92 -4.90
N VAL A 46 -0.54 -1.32 -4.05
CA VAL A 46 -0.32 -1.50 -2.61
C VAL A 46 0.64 -2.67 -2.33
N THR A 47 0.48 -3.81 -2.99
CA THR A 47 1.35 -4.99 -2.81
C THR A 47 2.74 -4.82 -3.44
N ARG A 48 2.91 -3.93 -4.42
CA ARG A 48 4.25 -3.58 -4.92
C ARG A 48 4.98 -2.63 -3.98
N ALA A 49 4.26 -1.75 -3.29
CA ALA A 49 4.86 -0.81 -2.35
C ALA A 49 5.32 -1.46 -1.04
N SER A 50 4.74 -2.59 -0.63
CA SER A 50 5.14 -3.30 0.60
C SER A 50 6.57 -3.81 0.57
N GLY A 51 7.11 -4.20 -0.60
CA GLY A 51 8.50 -4.61 -0.76
C GLY A 51 9.49 -3.49 -0.42
N PRO A 52 9.47 -2.36 -1.16
CA PRO A 52 10.33 -1.22 -0.88
C PRO A 52 10.17 -0.63 0.54
N VAL A 53 8.95 -0.64 1.09
CA VAL A 53 8.69 -0.22 2.47
C VAL A 53 9.42 -1.14 3.46
N ARG A 54 9.32 -2.47 3.26
CA ARG A 54 10.01 -3.46 4.07
C ARG A 54 11.53 -3.30 3.98
N GLU A 55 12.08 -3.17 2.78
CA GLU A 55 13.53 -3.00 2.55
C GLU A 55 14.07 -1.72 3.20
N THR A 56 13.28 -0.65 3.17
CA THR A 56 13.65 0.63 3.80
C THR A 56 13.73 0.51 5.30
N ALA A 57 12.69 -0.07 5.91
CA ALA A 57 12.64 -0.32 7.35
C ALA A 57 13.74 -1.29 7.80
N ASP A 58 13.93 -2.38 7.05
CA ASP A 58 14.97 -3.38 7.30
C ASP A 58 16.36 -2.76 7.28
N GLY A 59 16.69 -1.98 6.23
CA GLY A 59 18.00 -1.37 6.15
C GLY A 59 18.23 -0.28 7.21
N PHE A 60 17.19 0.42 7.66
CA PHE A 60 17.29 1.33 8.82
C PHE A 60 17.60 0.56 10.11
N LEU A 61 16.83 -0.48 10.40
CA LEU A 61 17.01 -1.27 11.62
C LEU A 61 18.36 -1.98 11.64
N ARG A 62 18.81 -2.49 10.49
CA ARG A 62 20.13 -3.09 10.32
C ARG A 62 21.26 -2.14 10.69
N GLN A 63 21.15 -0.88 10.27
CA GLN A 63 22.14 0.15 10.62
C GLN A 63 22.10 0.49 12.10
N VAL A 64 20.90 0.60 12.67
CA VAL A 64 20.73 0.79 14.13
C VAL A 64 21.37 -0.35 14.92
N THR A 65 21.09 -1.61 14.59
CA THR A 65 21.67 -2.78 15.29
C THR A 65 23.17 -2.94 15.04
N ALA A 66 23.67 -2.49 13.89
CA ALA A 66 25.10 -2.46 13.60
C ALA A 66 25.84 -1.30 14.30
N GLY A 67 25.12 -0.39 14.96
CA GLY A 67 25.68 0.82 15.57
C GLY A 67 26.05 1.93 14.57
N ASP A 68 25.70 1.76 13.29
CA ASP A 68 25.84 2.75 12.22
C ASP A 68 24.71 3.79 12.32
N THR A 69 24.80 4.65 13.33
CA THR A 69 23.79 5.68 13.61
C THR A 69 23.73 6.75 12.53
N ASP A 70 24.86 7.07 11.90
CA ASP A 70 24.94 8.11 10.87
C ASP A 70 24.24 7.61 9.58
N GLY A 71 24.50 6.36 9.20
CA GLY A 71 23.79 5.72 8.10
C GLY A 71 22.29 5.58 8.36
N ALA A 72 21.89 5.22 9.59
CA ALA A 72 20.48 5.15 9.98
C ALA A 72 19.81 6.54 9.94
N TYR A 73 20.50 7.60 10.35
CA TYR A 73 20.01 8.97 10.30
C TYR A 73 19.74 9.43 8.86
N GLU A 74 20.59 9.08 7.90
CA GLU A 74 20.38 9.41 6.49
C GLU A 74 19.18 8.69 5.84
N ARG A 75 18.65 7.65 6.47
CA ARG A 75 17.40 6.99 6.05
C ARG A 75 16.14 7.67 6.58
N LEU A 76 16.27 8.61 7.51
CA LEU A 76 15.15 9.37 8.02
C LEU A 76 14.58 10.31 6.96
N CYS A 77 13.28 10.55 7.06
CA CYS A 77 12.57 11.50 6.23
C CYS A 77 12.91 12.94 6.63
N ALA A 78 12.63 13.89 5.72
CA ALA A 78 12.97 15.30 5.94
C ALA A 78 12.32 15.83 7.24
N ASP A 79 11.05 15.53 7.47
CA ASP A 79 10.32 15.94 8.68
C ASP A 79 11.02 15.43 9.97
N ALA A 80 11.40 14.16 10.02
CA ALA A 80 12.12 13.59 11.15
C ALA A 80 13.50 14.26 11.36
N ARG A 81 14.24 14.55 10.28
CA ARG A 81 15.54 15.26 10.33
C ARG A 81 15.42 16.74 10.75
N THR A 82 14.23 17.34 10.63
CA THR A 82 13.98 18.68 11.21
C THR A 82 13.72 18.63 12.71
N ARG A 83 13.09 17.56 13.20
CA ARG A 83 12.82 17.37 14.63
C ARG A 83 14.05 16.88 15.40
N TRP A 84 14.87 16.06 14.76
CA TRP A 84 16.02 15.41 15.38
C TRP A 84 17.29 15.85 14.68
N SER A 85 18.20 16.47 15.44
CA SER A 85 19.57 16.64 14.95
C SER A 85 20.26 15.28 14.89
N GLU A 86 21.25 15.16 14.01
CA GLU A 86 22.06 13.95 13.87
C GLU A 86 22.68 13.51 15.21
N ILE A 87 23.24 14.45 15.96
CA ILE A 87 23.80 14.22 17.29
C ILE A 87 22.72 13.74 18.27
N GLY A 88 21.53 14.35 18.23
CA GLY A 88 20.40 13.97 19.08
C GLY A 88 19.92 12.55 18.81
N PHE A 89 19.76 12.21 17.52
CA PHE A 89 19.41 10.87 17.08
C PHE A 89 20.45 9.84 17.53
N THR A 90 21.73 10.10 17.27
CA THR A 90 22.83 9.20 17.63
C THR A 90 22.93 8.98 19.14
N SER A 91 22.81 10.05 19.93
CA SER A 91 22.81 9.93 21.40
C SER A 91 21.63 9.09 21.90
N TRP A 92 20.47 9.28 21.30
CA TRP A 92 19.24 8.60 21.69
C TRP A 92 19.27 7.11 21.36
N VAL A 93 19.63 6.74 20.12
CA VAL A 93 19.74 5.33 19.69
C VAL A 93 20.79 4.55 20.50
N ARG A 94 21.82 5.23 20.99
CA ARG A 94 22.88 4.64 21.83
C ARG A 94 22.54 4.62 23.31
N THR A 95 21.40 5.15 23.73
CA THR A 95 20.99 5.14 25.13
C THR A 95 20.60 3.71 25.53
N PRO A 96 21.28 3.11 26.52
CA PRO A 96 20.94 1.78 26.98
C PRO A 96 19.52 1.73 27.60
N PRO A 97 18.80 0.62 27.47
CA PRO A 97 19.19 -0.62 26.78
C PRO A 97 19.09 -0.50 25.25
N VAL A 98 20.19 -0.76 24.54
CA VAL A 98 20.27 -0.56 23.08
C VAL A 98 19.61 -1.71 22.33
N VAL A 99 19.17 -1.44 21.10
CA VAL A 99 18.58 -2.48 20.24
C VAL A 99 19.69 -3.39 19.72
N SER A 100 19.62 -4.68 20.07
CA SER A 100 20.58 -5.71 19.66
C SER A 100 20.10 -6.53 18.48
N ASP A 101 18.78 -6.70 18.32
CA ASP A 101 18.18 -7.48 17.24
C ASP A 101 16.76 -6.95 16.89
N TYR A 102 16.26 -7.33 15.72
CA TYR A 102 14.92 -6.94 15.27
C TYR A 102 14.26 -8.00 14.38
N GLU A 103 12.94 -8.03 14.39
CA GLU A 103 12.11 -8.83 13.50
C GLU A 103 11.00 -7.97 12.90
N ILE A 104 10.83 -7.98 11.58
CA ILE A 104 9.72 -7.28 10.92
C ILE A 104 8.51 -8.22 10.88
N VAL A 105 7.55 -7.98 11.77
CA VAL A 105 6.34 -8.79 11.98
C VAL A 105 5.32 -8.56 10.89
N ASP A 106 5.03 -7.30 10.56
CA ASP A 106 4.01 -6.94 9.59
C ASP A 106 4.40 -5.70 8.78
N VAL A 107 3.90 -5.62 7.55
CA VAL A 107 4.05 -4.47 6.67
C VAL A 107 2.72 -4.17 6.01
N SER A 108 2.17 -3.00 6.29
CA SER A 108 0.97 -2.50 5.63
C SER A 108 1.28 -1.22 4.87
N VAL A 109 0.63 -1.04 3.73
CA VAL A 109 0.73 0.19 2.94
C VAL A 109 -0.67 0.73 2.70
N ALA A 110 -0.86 2.00 2.98
CA ALA A 110 -2.12 2.70 2.78
C ALA A 110 -1.87 4.04 2.10
N THR A 111 -2.79 4.47 1.25
CA THR A 111 -2.73 5.79 0.64
C THR A 111 -3.41 6.81 1.55
N ARG A 112 -2.68 7.83 2.01
CA ARG A 112 -3.20 8.95 2.79
C ARG A 112 -3.00 10.24 2.01
N ARG A 113 -4.07 11.03 1.82
CA ARG A 113 -4.05 12.30 1.06
C ARG A 113 -3.37 12.16 -0.33
N GLY A 114 -3.61 11.05 -1.01
CA GLY A 114 -3.06 10.78 -2.35
C GLY A 114 -1.60 10.32 -2.39
N ARG A 115 -0.93 10.14 -1.24
CA ARG A 115 0.45 9.64 -1.15
C ARG A 115 0.48 8.28 -0.46
N PRO A 116 1.31 7.33 -0.91
CA PRO A 116 1.43 6.04 -0.27
C PRO A 116 2.24 6.19 1.04
N HIS A 117 1.72 5.60 2.11
CA HIS A 117 2.33 5.55 3.45
C HIS A 117 2.45 4.09 3.87
N GLY A 118 3.67 3.68 4.22
CA GLY A 118 3.98 2.41 4.83
C GLY A 118 3.89 2.47 6.34
N THR A 119 3.44 1.38 6.95
CA THR A 119 3.44 1.15 8.38
C THR A 119 4.04 -0.23 8.60
N VAL A 120 5.13 -0.29 9.36
CA VAL A 120 5.91 -1.52 9.57
C VAL A 120 5.90 -1.85 11.04
N SER A 121 5.30 -2.97 11.43
CA SER A 121 5.34 -3.47 12.80
C SER A 121 6.59 -4.31 12.99
N VAL A 122 7.36 -3.97 14.02
CA VAL A 122 8.68 -4.53 14.30
C VAL A 122 8.76 -4.98 15.74
N ARG A 123 9.35 -6.13 15.99
CA ARG A 123 9.71 -6.59 17.32
C ARG A 123 11.19 -6.31 17.52
N LEU A 124 11.52 -5.47 18.50
CA LEU A 124 12.89 -5.13 18.84
C LEU A 124 13.30 -5.97 20.05
N THR A 125 14.51 -6.50 19.99
CA THR A 125 15.18 -7.13 21.14
C THR A 125 16.27 -6.19 21.61
N ARG A 126 16.31 -5.94 22.91
CA ARG A 126 17.33 -5.11 23.53
C ARG A 126 18.49 -5.95 24.03
N ASP A 127 19.64 -5.32 24.25
CA ASP A 127 20.84 -5.94 24.84
C ASP A 127 20.58 -6.58 26.22
N SER A 128 19.61 -6.06 26.97
CA SER A 128 19.11 -6.64 28.23
C SER A 128 18.29 -7.94 28.07
N GLY A 129 17.99 -8.34 26.83
CA GLY A 129 17.10 -9.45 26.51
C GLY A 129 15.61 -9.09 26.51
N ALA A 130 15.25 -7.85 26.86
CA ALA A 130 13.88 -7.38 26.79
C ALA A 130 13.41 -7.26 25.33
N THR A 131 12.20 -7.74 25.04
CA THR A 131 11.57 -7.59 23.72
C THR A 131 10.41 -6.63 23.77
N GLU A 132 10.26 -5.79 22.74
CA GLU A 132 9.14 -4.87 22.59
C GLU A 132 8.64 -4.79 21.15
N GLU A 133 7.34 -4.56 20.95
CA GLU A 133 6.78 -4.31 19.62
C GLU A 133 6.61 -2.81 19.38
N ARG A 134 6.99 -2.37 18.18
CA ARG A 134 6.99 -0.97 17.75
C ARG A 134 6.48 -0.85 16.32
N THR A 135 6.04 0.35 15.96
CA THR A 135 5.59 0.64 14.61
C THR A 135 6.46 1.72 13.99
N LEU A 136 7.02 1.44 12.82
CA LEU A 136 7.76 2.40 12.00
C LEU A 136 6.85 2.97 10.93
N SER A 137 6.80 4.29 10.80
CA SER A 137 6.15 4.91 9.64
C SER A 137 7.18 5.08 8.53
N VAL A 138 6.81 4.71 7.31
CA VAL A 138 7.66 4.85 6.13
C VAL A 138 6.90 5.66 5.10
N VAL A 139 7.50 6.71 4.57
CA VAL A 139 6.85 7.61 3.61
C VAL A 139 7.63 7.64 2.32
N ASN A 140 6.94 7.90 1.21
CA ASN A 140 7.61 8.16 -0.05
C ASN A 140 7.88 9.67 -0.18
N GLU A 141 9.16 10.04 -0.17
CA GLU A 141 9.68 11.41 -0.35
C GLU A 141 10.64 11.42 -1.55
N ASP A 142 10.42 12.35 -2.48
CA ASP A 142 11.26 12.55 -3.67
C ASP A 142 11.55 11.27 -4.48
N GLY A 143 10.59 10.34 -4.53
CA GLY A 143 10.70 9.06 -5.24
C GLY A 143 11.43 7.96 -4.45
N GLY A 144 11.91 8.25 -3.24
CA GLY A 144 12.52 7.29 -2.32
C GLY A 144 11.64 7.02 -1.09
N TRP A 145 11.76 5.83 -0.51
CA TRP A 145 11.12 5.53 0.77
C TRP A 145 12.04 5.92 1.92
N ARG A 146 11.48 6.59 2.93
CA ARG A 146 12.20 7.12 4.10
C ARG A 146 11.45 6.79 5.38
N VAL A 147 12.19 6.55 6.46
CA VAL A 147 11.58 6.31 7.78
C VAL A 147 11.18 7.66 8.38
N CYS A 148 9.88 7.83 8.63
CA CYS A 148 9.36 8.95 9.39
C CYS A 148 8.92 8.47 10.77
N GLY A 149 9.12 9.33 11.75
CA GLY A 149 8.70 9.08 13.11
C GLY A 149 9.64 9.77 14.07
N ASP A 150 9.28 9.70 15.35
CA ASP A 150 10.24 10.02 16.39
C ASP A 150 11.13 8.78 16.62
N PRO A 151 12.45 8.94 16.67
CA PRO A 151 13.38 7.93 17.13
C PRO A 151 13.03 7.57 18.59
N TYR A 152 13.19 6.29 18.87
CA TYR A 152 12.40 5.45 19.78
C TYR A 152 12.67 5.61 21.26
#